data_AF-A0A6N7ZTZ0-F1
#
_entry.id   AF-A0A6N7ZTZ0-F1
#
_cell.length_a   1.000
_cell.length_b   1.000
_cell.length_c   1.000
_cell.angle_alpha   90.00
_cell.angle_beta   90.00
_cell.angle_gamma   90.00
#
_symmetry.space_group_name_H-M   'P 1'
#
loop_
_entity.id
_entity.type
_entity.pdbx_description
1 polymer ?
#
loop_
_entity_poly.entity_id
_entity_poly.type
_entity_poly.pdbx_seq_one_letter_code
_entity_poly.pdbx_strand_id
1 'polypeptide(L)' 'MKHNADLPPEDFTRLPGLYRRWELAEICQSNTNYQIEDAGSHTDGTPLLAVYVKEFAPAPSEAD' A
#
# COMPACT_ATOMS: atom_id res chain seq x y z
N MET A 1 -11.72 -17.17 -11.26
CA MET A 1 -10.65 -16.35 -10.64
C MET A 1 -11.03 -14.90 -10.83
N LYS A 2 -11.49 -14.20 -9.78
CA LYS A 2 -11.78 -12.76 -9.88
C LYS A 2 -10.43 -12.05 -9.81
N HIS A 3 -10.11 -11.25 -10.83
CA HIS A 3 -8.90 -10.45 -10.83
C HIS A 3 -9.04 -9.42 -9.70
N ASN A 4 -8.25 -9.57 -8.63
CA ASN A 4 -8.10 -8.58 -7.55
C ASN A 4 -7.57 -7.20 -8.04
N ALA A 5 -7.39 -7.03 -9.36
CA ALA A 5 -6.88 -5.82 -10.00
C ALA A 5 -7.95 -4.77 -10.31
N ASP A 6 -9.24 -5.10 -10.12
CA ASP A 6 -10.37 -4.18 -10.38
C ASP A 6 -11.12 -3.88 -9.07
N LEU A 7 -10.38 -3.71 -7.97
CA LEU A 7 -10.96 -3.09 -6.78
C LEU A 7 -10.86 -1.58 -6.98
N PRO A 8 -11.98 -0.84 -6.81
CA PRO A 8 -11.97 0.59 -7.03
C PRO A 8 -10.99 1.27 -6.04
N PRO A 9 -10.26 2.31 -6.47
CA PRO A 9 -9.19 2.95 -5.67
C PRO A 9 -9.69 3.57 -4.36
N GLU A 10 -11.00 3.74 -4.23
CA GLU A 10 -11.71 4.20 -3.03
C GLU A 10 -11.57 3.26 -1.82
N ASP A 11 -11.14 2.01 -2.01
CA ASP A 11 -10.84 1.07 -0.92
C ASP A 11 -9.41 1.19 -0.35
N PHE A 12 -8.53 1.96 -1.00
CA PHE A 12 -7.11 2.02 -0.65
C PHE A 12 -6.73 3.34 0.01
N THR A 13 -6.21 3.26 1.23
CA THR A 13 -5.68 4.40 1.98
C THR A 13 -4.20 4.60 1.65
N ARG A 14 -3.80 5.82 1.26
CA ARG A 14 -2.40 6.16 0.98
C ARG A 14 -1.57 6.19 2.27
N LEU A 15 -0.46 5.45 2.29
CA LEU A 15 0.53 5.55 3.36
C LEU A 15 1.30 6.88 3.26
N PRO A 16 1.66 7.51 4.39
CA PRO A 16 2.32 8.80 4.39
C PRO A 16 3.75 8.70 3.84
N GLY A 17 4.10 9.59 2.92
CA GLY A 17 5.44 9.69 2.35
C GLY A 17 5.61 8.98 1.01
N LEU A 18 6.86 8.89 0.58
CA LEU A 18 7.31 8.19 -0.62
C LEU A 18 8.43 7.24 -0.24
N TYR A 19 8.39 6.03 -0.78
CA TYR A 19 9.25 4.94 -0.35
C TYR A 19 10.15 4.48 -1.49
N ARG A 20 11.36 4.05 -1.14
CA ARG A 20 12.25 3.35 -2.04
C ARG A 20 11.88 1.87 -2.08
N ARG A 21 12.30 1.18 -3.14
CA ARG A 21 11.94 -0.23 -3.36
C ARG A 21 12.39 -1.17 -2.22
N TRP A 22 13.51 -0.87 -1.56
CA TRP A 22 14.02 -1.69 -0.46
C TRP A 22 13.30 -1.45 0.87
N GLU A 23 12.70 -0.28 1.07
CA GLU A 23 11.92 0.03 2.28
C GLU A 23 10.58 -0.73 2.31
N LEU A 24 10.10 -1.20 1.15
CA LEU A 24 8.86 -1.99 1.04
C LEU A 24 8.87 -3.24 1.92
N ALA A 25 10.03 -3.87 2.10
CA ALA A 25 10.17 -5.05 2.95
C ALA A 25 9.94 -4.75 4.44
N GLU A 26 10.13 -3.49 4.85
CA GLU A 26 9.96 -3.05 6.24
C GLU A 26 8.55 -2.53 6.51
N ILE A 27 7.88 -1.96 5.50
CA ILE A 27 6.54 -1.37 5.65
C ILE A 27 5.40 -2.33 5.30
N CYS A 28 5.62 -3.28 4.39
CA CYS A 28 4.57 -4.18 3.93
C CYS A 28 4.43 -5.34 4.90
N GLN A 29 3.22 -5.50 5.44
CA GLN A 29 2.87 -6.61 6.31
C GLN A 29 2.38 -7.80 5.50
N SER A 30 2.64 -8.99 6.01
CA SER A 30 2.08 -10.23 5.47
C SER A 30 0.55 -10.17 5.49
N ASN A 31 -0.08 -10.80 4.50
CA ASN A 31 -1.54 -10.97 4.43
C ASN A 31 -2.35 -9.66 4.32
N THR A 32 -1.69 -8.58 3.90
CA THR A 32 -2.31 -7.27 3.62
C THR A 32 -2.20 -6.94 2.14
N ASN A 33 -3.26 -6.35 1.56
CA ASN A 33 -3.25 -5.96 0.16
C ASN A 33 -2.66 -4.55 0.01
N TYR A 34 -1.62 -4.43 -0.82
CA TYR A 34 -0.98 -3.16 -1.14
C TYR A 34 -1.08 -2.86 -2.63
N GLN A 35 -1.27 -1.59 -2.95
CA GLN A 35 -1.10 -1.03 -4.28
C GLN A 35 0.13 -0.12 -4.25
N ILE A 36 1.01 -0.30 -5.22
CA ILE A 36 2.28 0.42 -5.32
C ILE A 36 2.29 1.14 -6.67
N GLU A 37 2.51 2.44 -6.64
CA GLU A 37 2.53 3.29 -7.82
C GLU A 37 3.86 4.03 -7.94
N ASP A 38 4.26 4.31 -9.19
CA ASP A 38 5.38 5.21 -9.46
C ASP A 38 5.03 6.62 -8.99
N ALA A 39 5.93 7.23 -8.21
CA ALA A 39 5.81 8.59 -7.72
C ALA A 39 6.97 9.47 -8.18
N GLY A 40 7.59 9.12 -9.31
CA GLY A 40 8.77 9.77 -9.85
C GLY A 40 10.07 9.35 -9.17
N SER A 41 11.05 10.24 -9.22
CA SER A 41 12.39 9.98 -8.68
C SER A 41 12.81 11.08 -7.71
N HIS A 42 13.57 10.69 -6.70
CA HIS A 42 14.33 11.62 -5.88
C HIS A 42 15.43 12.30 -6.72
N THR A 43 16.03 13.38 -6.20
CA THR A 43 16.99 14.23 -6.94
C THR A 43 18.27 13.50 -7.37
N ASP A 44 18.61 12.41 -6.70
CA ASP A 44 19.70 11.48 -7.03
C ASP A 44 19.32 10.46 -8.11
N GLY A 45 18.10 10.54 -8.64
CA GLY A 45 17.55 9.61 -9.63
C GLY A 45 16.95 8.35 -9.02
N THR A 46 17.01 8.18 -7.70
CA THR A 46 16.43 7.01 -7.04
C THR A 46 14.91 6.99 -7.22
N PRO A 47 14.30 5.91 -7.75
CA PRO A 47 12.86 5.85 -7.92
C PRO A 47 12.14 5.86 -6.56
N LEU A 48 11.04 6.62 -6.52
CA LEU A 48 10.16 6.76 -5.38
C LEU A 48 8.80 6.17 -5.69
N LEU A 49 8.21 5.54 -4.68
CA LEU A 49 6.97 4.79 -4.80
C LEU A 49 5.94 5.37 -3.84
N ALA A 50 4.72 5.60 -4.32
CA ALA A 50 3.56 5.80 -3.47
C ALA A 50 2.98 4.43 -3.12
N VAL A 51 2.67 4.22 -1.84
CA VAL A 51 2.13 2.96 -1.35
C VAL A 51 0.75 3.22 -0.78
N TYR A 52 -0.20 2.40 -1.17
CA TYR A 52 -1.56 2.41 -0.68
C TYR A 52 -1.88 1.05 -0.07
N VAL A 53 -2.61 1.05 1.03
CA VAL A 53 -3.01 -0.15 1.75
C VAL A 53 -4.53 -0.27 1.70
N LYS A 54 -5.03 -1.46 1.37
CA LYS A 54 -6.44 -1.76 1.57
C LYS A 54 -6.63 -2.17 3.02
N GLU A 55 -7.18 -1.27 3.82
CA GLU A 55 -7.60 -1.62 5.17
C GLU A 55 -8.70 -2.69 5.06
N PHE A 56 -8.40 -3.91 5.48
CA PHE A 56 -9.47 -4.78 5.91
C PHE A 56 -9.99 -4.13 7.18
N ALA A 57 -11.21 -3.58 7.13
CA ALA A 57 -11.90 -3.13 8.32
C ALA A 57 -11.70 -4.24 9.38
N PRO A 58 -11.03 -3.96 10.51
CA PRO A 58 -10.91 -4.95 11.55
C PRO A 58 -12.34 -5.35 11.88
N ALA A 59 -12.64 -6.66 11.82
CA ALA A 59 -13.92 -7.17 12.30
C ALA A 59 -14.16 -6.48 13.66
N PRO A 60 -15.34 -5.86 13.88
CA PRO A 60 -15.56 -5.05 15.06
C PRO A 60 -15.13 -5.89 16.25
N SER A 61 -14.13 -5.41 16.97
CA SER A 61 -13.65 -6.07 18.18
C SER A 61 -14.87 -6.16 19.10
N GLU A 62 -15.50 -7.34 19.15
CA GLU A 62 -16.42 -7.70 20.21
C GLU A 62 -15.61 -7.59 21.50
N ALA A 63 -15.73 -6.43 22.14
CA ALA A 63 -15.33 -6.26 23.51
C ALA A 63 -16.29 -7.13 24.33
N ASP A 64 -15.79 -8.26 24.83
CA ASP A 64 -16.40 -9.05 25.90
C ASP A 64 -16.06 -8.43 27.26
#